data_AF-A0A9X2SQV7-F1
#
_entry.id   AF-A0A9X2SQV7-F1
#
_cell.length_a   1.000
_cell.length_b   1.000
_cell.length_c   1.000
_cell.angle_alpha   90.00
_cell.angle_beta   90.00
_cell.angle_gamma   90.00
#
_symmetry.space_group_name_H-M   'P 1'
#
loop_
_entity.id
_entity.type
_entity.pdbx_description
1 polymer ?
#
loop_
_entity_poly.entity_id
_entity_poly.type
_entity_poly.pdbx_seq_one_letter_code
_entity_poly.pdbx_strand_id
1 'polypeptide(L)'
;MSTKFIFLKNVMAILLSINILSCSSSNSSIEELPYLTVKSVYPQNLAAAGGEITIRVSSYPVATAQSNAEWMTPKSNTSSDNLMSFTFTAEANKGNARKAGITITAGEKETVIIITQAANNEQENKPAIDENLPAVKVARELGLGWNLGNQLDAHVNEIADETSWGNGKVTQETLLKVKQAGFTSVRIPVTWLGKVGEAPHYHIDADRLNRVAEVVEYAERAGLKAIINIHHDGHRHIHEDGFDEHRWLDIVEAARNKDVNNAIKEQLKSMWTQIAQRFENKGEFLIFEGLNEIHDGRWGIGTNTTDGGKQYAILNEWQQVFVDAVRATGGNNATRYLGISGYCTNPDLTIKHLQLPTDPTKDRLLISVHYYDPATFALENKFAEWGHTGALSKKEKWGDEEHLEKIFAALRTAYVEKGIPVYIGEMGCVHRNNNRSEAFRKYYLEYVCKAARTNGMAVFYWDNGNAGAGRECSGLMNHATGTYVNNGKDVIDVMTKGYFSNDPSYTLESLYNNAPQ
;
A
#
# COMPACT_ATOMS: atom_id res chain seq x y z
N MET A 1 53.41 18.98 -77.62
CA MET A 1 51.94 18.92 -77.38
C MET A 1 51.51 17.46 -77.27
N SER A 2 50.37 17.20 -76.61
CA SER A 2 49.69 15.89 -76.48
C SER A 2 50.33 14.77 -75.63
N THR A 3 49.91 14.72 -74.36
CA THR A 3 49.23 13.60 -73.65
C THR A 3 49.74 12.12 -73.65
N LYS A 4 49.69 11.53 -72.43
CA LYS A 4 49.60 10.08 -72.04
C LYS A 4 50.90 9.22 -72.09
N PHE A 5 51.18 8.27 -71.18
CA PHE A 5 50.63 7.96 -69.83
C PHE A 5 51.67 7.19 -68.96
N ILE A 6 51.63 7.43 -67.64
CA ILE A 6 52.18 6.77 -66.41
C ILE A 6 53.01 5.44 -66.52
N PHE A 7 54.05 5.31 -65.68
CA PHE A 7 54.74 4.04 -65.33
C PHE A 7 55.36 4.06 -63.90
N LEU A 8 55.71 2.88 -63.33
CA LEU A 8 56.33 2.61 -61.99
C LEU A 8 55.41 2.93 -60.77
N LYS A 9 55.39 2.21 -59.62
CA LYS A 9 55.87 0.89 -59.09
C LYS A 9 55.28 0.78 -57.65
N ASN A 10 55.19 -0.31 -56.84
CA ASN A 10 55.40 -1.79 -56.82
C ASN A 10 54.64 -2.30 -55.52
N VAL A 11 54.54 -3.53 -55.00
CA VAL A 11 55.08 -4.91 -55.18
C VAL A 11 54.04 -5.94 -54.61
N MET A 12 54.25 -7.26 -54.84
CA MET A 12 54.00 -8.42 -53.94
C MET A 12 52.61 -9.11 -53.85
N ALA A 13 52.55 -10.35 -54.38
CA ALA A 13 51.56 -11.44 -54.20
C ALA A 13 52.26 -12.76 -54.66
N ILE A 14 52.29 -13.91 -53.94
CA ILE A 14 51.26 -14.94 -53.60
C ILE A 14 51.20 -16.13 -54.61
N LEU A 15 51.11 -17.39 -54.10
CA LEU A 15 50.76 -18.69 -54.78
C LEU A 15 51.80 -19.33 -55.77
N LEU A 16 51.88 -20.66 -56.08
CA LEU A 16 51.27 -21.94 -55.57
C LEU A 16 51.99 -23.21 -56.16
N SER A 17 51.75 -24.40 -55.58
CA SER A 17 51.83 -25.78 -56.19
C SER A 17 53.23 -26.38 -56.49
N ILE A 18 53.45 -27.71 -56.52
CA ILE A 18 52.69 -28.85 -57.11
C ILE A 18 52.68 -30.14 -56.24
N ASN A 19 51.65 -30.99 -56.39
CA ASN A 19 51.47 -32.33 -55.79
C ASN A 19 51.60 -33.46 -56.83
N ILE A 20 52.01 -34.69 -56.41
CA ILE A 20 51.50 -35.99 -56.93
C ILE A 20 51.34 -36.98 -55.75
N LEU A 21 50.45 -37.96 -55.88
CA LEU A 21 49.88 -38.82 -54.83
C LEU A 21 50.66 -40.13 -54.53
N SER A 22 50.31 -40.77 -53.41
CA SER A 22 50.24 -42.23 -53.27
C SER A 22 48.97 -42.61 -52.47
N CYS A 23 48.44 -43.82 -52.64
CA CYS A 23 47.11 -44.22 -52.15
C CYS A 23 47.14 -45.43 -51.20
N SER A 24 46.33 -45.38 -50.13
CA SER A 24 45.80 -46.57 -49.46
C SER A 24 44.41 -46.28 -48.87
N SER A 25 43.60 -47.32 -48.66
CA SER A 25 42.22 -47.22 -48.20
C SER A 25 42.11 -47.26 -46.68
N SER A 26 41.19 -46.47 -46.13
CA SER A 26 40.72 -46.57 -44.73
C SER A 26 39.24 -46.23 -44.65
N ASN A 27 38.52 -46.87 -43.72
CA ASN A 27 37.14 -46.52 -43.42
C ASN A 27 37.11 -45.22 -42.61
N SER A 28 36.66 -44.12 -43.22
CA SER A 28 36.19 -42.96 -42.48
C SER A 28 34.75 -43.18 -42.01
N SER A 29 34.60 -43.68 -40.78
CA SER A 29 33.36 -43.41 -40.03
C SER A 29 33.21 -41.90 -39.92
N ILE A 30 32.12 -41.35 -40.46
CA ILE A 30 31.83 -39.92 -40.37
C ILE A 30 31.51 -39.62 -38.90
N GLU A 31 32.41 -38.92 -38.20
CA GLU A 31 32.10 -38.37 -36.89
C GLU A 31 31.07 -37.25 -37.06
N GLU A 32 29.84 -37.50 -36.60
CA GLU A 32 28.79 -36.47 -36.56
C GLU A 32 29.21 -35.40 -35.52
N LEU A 33 29.43 -34.17 -35.98
CA LEU A 33 29.90 -33.07 -35.12
C LEU A 33 28.84 -32.73 -34.05
N PRO A 34 29.18 -32.56 -32.76
CA PRO A 34 28.18 -32.32 -31.72
C PRO A 34 27.33 -31.05 -31.91
N TYR A 35 26.01 -31.20 -31.96
CA TYR A 35 25.03 -30.12 -32.05
C TYR A 35 23.86 -30.30 -31.09
N LEU A 36 23.21 -29.19 -30.76
CA LEU A 36 21.94 -29.13 -30.05
C LEU A 36 21.09 -28.03 -30.68
N THR A 37 19.85 -28.34 -31.06
CA THR A 37 18.92 -27.37 -31.66
C THR A 37 17.52 -27.61 -31.12
N VAL A 38 16.97 -26.64 -30.38
CA VAL A 38 15.56 -26.64 -30.00
C VAL A 38 14.71 -26.41 -31.25
N LYS A 39 13.73 -27.29 -31.49
CA LYS A 39 12.81 -27.22 -32.63
C LYS A 39 11.43 -26.69 -32.25
N SER A 40 10.97 -26.98 -31.03
CA SER A 40 9.72 -26.43 -30.49
C SER A 40 9.68 -26.52 -28.97
N VAL A 41 8.99 -25.56 -28.34
CA VAL A 41 8.55 -25.61 -26.93
C VAL A 41 7.06 -25.33 -26.94
N TYR A 42 6.23 -26.25 -26.45
CA TYR A 42 4.77 -26.09 -26.47
C TYR A 42 4.09 -26.65 -25.22
N PRO A 43 3.24 -25.87 -24.52
CA PRO A 43 3.12 -24.42 -24.64
C PRO A 43 4.38 -23.71 -24.09
N GLN A 44 4.56 -22.43 -24.43
CA GLN A 44 5.67 -21.62 -23.90
C GLN A 44 5.37 -21.05 -22.50
N ASN A 45 4.09 -20.84 -22.18
CA ASN A 45 3.60 -20.34 -20.90
C ASN A 45 2.43 -21.22 -20.42
N LEU A 46 2.29 -21.38 -19.11
CA LEU A 46 1.24 -22.18 -18.48
C LEU A 46 0.22 -21.33 -17.70
N ALA A 47 -1.00 -21.83 -17.63
CA ALA A 47 -2.04 -21.30 -16.74
C ALA A 47 -1.78 -21.66 -15.27
N ALA A 48 -2.48 -20.98 -14.36
CA ALA A 48 -2.42 -21.23 -12.92
C ALA A 48 -2.69 -22.71 -12.58
N ALA A 49 -3.64 -23.36 -13.26
CA ALA A 49 -4.01 -24.75 -13.06
C ALA A 49 -2.88 -25.79 -13.32
N GLY A 50 -1.76 -25.38 -13.93
CA GLY A 50 -0.68 -26.29 -14.34
C GLY A 50 -0.89 -26.81 -15.76
N GLY A 51 -0.27 -27.95 -16.06
CA GLY A 51 -0.37 -28.59 -17.38
C GLY A 51 0.93 -29.24 -17.82
N GLU A 52 0.97 -29.71 -19.07
CA GLU A 52 2.14 -30.38 -19.65
C GLU A 52 2.84 -29.50 -20.68
N ILE A 53 4.17 -29.61 -20.75
CA ILE A 53 5.03 -28.95 -21.72
C ILE A 53 5.87 -29.98 -22.45
N THR A 54 5.80 -29.99 -23.78
CA THR A 54 6.70 -30.77 -24.63
C THR A 54 7.75 -29.87 -25.27
N ILE A 55 9.02 -30.19 -25.01
CA ILE A 55 10.20 -29.64 -25.68
C ILE A 55 10.67 -30.66 -26.71
N ARG A 56 10.86 -30.25 -27.97
CA ARG A 56 11.48 -31.09 -29.00
C ARG A 56 12.83 -30.51 -29.40
N VAL A 57 13.86 -31.35 -29.40
CA VAL A 57 15.21 -30.98 -29.85
C VAL A 57 15.73 -31.98 -30.88
N SER A 58 16.65 -31.51 -31.72
CA SER A 58 17.51 -32.35 -32.54
C SER A 58 18.93 -32.18 -32.04
N SER A 59 19.64 -33.28 -31.77
CA SER A 59 20.98 -33.22 -31.19
C SER A 59 21.82 -34.44 -31.55
N TYR A 60 23.13 -34.23 -31.58
CA TYR A 60 24.14 -35.28 -31.46
C TYR A 60 25.15 -34.86 -30.39
N PRO A 61 25.46 -35.68 -29.37
CA PRO A 61 24.82 -36.97 -29.04
C PRO A 61 23.36 -36.78 -28.57
N VAL A 62 22.71 -37.85 -28.13
CA VAL A 62 21.34 -37.82 -27.57
C VAL A 62 21.28 -36.86 -26.37
N ALA A 63 20.35 -35.92 -26.40
CA ALA A 63 20.15 -34.96 -25.33
C ALA A 63 19.55 -35.57 -24.06
N THR A 64 19.76 -34.88 -22.94
CA THR A 64 19.06 -35.05 -21.66
C THR A 64 18.36 -33.74 -21.28
N ALA A 65 17.40 -33.80 -20.35
CA ALA A 65 16.66 -32.64 -19.88
C ALA A 65 16.40 -32.69 -18.37
N GLN A 66 16.60 -31.57 -17.67
CA GLN A 66 16.36 -31.44 -16.24
C GLN A 66 15.75 -30.07 -15.91
N SER A 67 14.78 -30.01 -14.99
CA SER A 67 14.29 -28.73 -14.46
C SER A 67 14.98 -28.35 -13.15
N ASN A 68 15.10 -27.05 -12.90
CA ASN A 68 15.60 -26.49 -11.64
C ASN A 68 14.50 -26.21 -10.60
N ALA A 69 13.25 -26.62 -10.85
CA ALA A 69 12.10 -26.32 -10.01
C ALA A 69 11.30 -27.58 -9.65
N GLU A 70 11.03 -27.77 -8.36
CA GLU A 70 10.34 -28.94 -7.81
C GLU A 70 8.92 -29.11 -8.37
N TRP A 71 8.25 -27.99 -8.71
CA TRP A 71 6.91 -27.98 -9.29
C TRP A 71 6.84 -28.35 -10.78
N MET A 72 7.96 -28.70 -11.44
CA MET A 72 7.98 -29.23 -12.81
C MET A 72 8.70 -30.58 -12.90
N THR A 73 7.92 -31.67 -12.91
CA THR A 73 8.44 -33.04 -12.93
C THR A 73 8.57 -33.59 -14.36
N PRO A 74 9.65 -34.31 -14.71
CA PRO A 74 9.73 -35.06 -15.97
C PRO A 74 8.62 -36.14 -16.04
N LYS A 75 7.90 -36.21 -17.17
CA LYS A 75 6.84 -37.20 -17.42
C LYS A 75 7.29 -38.32 -18.36
N SER A 76 7.85 -37.97 -19.51
CA SER A 76 8.19 -38.95 -20.56
C SER A 76 9.13 -38.40 -21.62
N ASN A 77 10.05 -39.25 -22.10
CA ASN A 77 11.00 -38.94 -23.17
C ASN A 77 10.74 -39.88 -24.36
N THR A 78 10.54 -39.35 -25.57
CA THR A 78 10.23 -40.16 -26.77
C THR A 78 11.05 -39.70 -27.98
N SER A 79 11.71 -40.63 -28.67
CA SER A 79 12.54 -40.37 -29.86
C SER A 79 11.85 -40.83 -31.15
N SER A 80 11.83 -39.98 -32.17
CA SER A 80 11.31 -40.28 -33.51
C SER A 80 11.93 -39.31 -34.52
N ASP A 81 12.21 -39.75 -35.75
CA ASP A 81 12.64 -38.90 -36.88
C ASP A 81 13.81 -37.94 -36.55
N ASN A 82 14.83 -38.44 -35.85
CA ASN A 82 15.99 -37.69 -35.34
C ASN A 82 15.64 -36.49 -34.43
N LEU A 83 14.48 -36.56 -33.75
CA LEU A 83 14.03 -35.62 -32.73
C LEU A 83 13.82 -36.33 -31.39
N MET A 84 14.44 -35.78 -30.34
CA MET A 84 14.21 -36.15 -28.95
C MET A 84 13.12 -35.22 -28.38
N SER A 85 12.00 -35.79 -27.93
CA SER A 85 10.93 -35.06 -27.25
C SER A 85 10.97 -35.33 -25.75
N PHE A 86 11.04 -34.27 -24.94
CA PHE A 86 10.92 -34.32 -23.48
C PHE A 86 9.58 -33.71 -23.08
N THR A 87 8.81 -34.39 -22.24
CA THR A 87 7.57 -33.84 -21.67
C THR A 87 7.70 -33.69 -20.16
N PHE A 88 7.37 -32.50 -19.65
CA PHE A 88 7.32 -32.16 -18.23
C PHE A 88 5.86 -31.89 -17.83
N THR A 89 5.50 -32.23 -16.59
CA THR A 89 4.23 -31.84 -15.97
C THR A 89 4.50 -30.78 -14.92
N ALA A 90 3.76 -29.67 -14.98
CA ALA A 90 3.80 -28.61 -13.99
C ALA A 90 2.59 -28.68 -13.06
N GLU A 91 2.84 -28.58 -11.76
CA GLU A 91 1.78 -28.49 -10.75
C GLU A 91 0.95 -27.20 -10.89
N ALA A 92 -0.25 -27.20 -10.30
CA ALA A 92 -1.01 -25.96 -10.12
C ALA A 92 -0.23 -24.95 -9.27
N ASN A 93 -0.15 -23.70 -9.74
CA ASN A 93 0.29 -22.57 -8.95
C ASN A 93 -0.85 -22.11 -8.04
N LYS A 94 -0.52 -21.72 -6.80
CA LYS A 94 -1.47 -21.18 -5.80
C LYS A 94 -1.08 -19.79 -5.27
N GLY A 95 -0.08 -19.16 -5.89
CA GLY A 95 0.39 -17.84 -5.52
C GLY A 95 0.76 -16.99 -6.74
N ASN A 96 1.70 -16.07 -6.56
CA ASN A 96 2.18 -15.17 -7.61
C ASN A 96 2.80 -15.91 -8.81
N ALA A 97 2.89 -15.25 -9.96
CA ALA A 97 3.41 -15.85 -11.19
C ALA A 97 4.87 -16.32 -11.02
N ARG A 98 5.14 -17.56 -11.44
CA ARG A 98 6.41 -18.25 -11.20
C ARG A 98 7.11 -18.66 -12.50
N LYS A 99 8.41 -18.92 -12.42
CA LYS A 99 9.25 -19.30 -13.56
C LYS A 99 10.16 -20.46 -13.19
N ALA A 100 10.51 -21.27 -14.18
CA ALA A 100 11.47 -22.37 -14.03
C ALA A 100 12.35 -22.47 -15.29
N GLY A 101 13.58 -22.92 -15.10
CA GLY A 101 14.46 -23.33 -16.18
C GLY A 101 14.30 -24.84 -16.44
N ILE A 102 14.31 -25.21 -17.72
CA ILE A 102 14.60 -26.57 -18.16
C ILE A 102 15.92 -26.51 -18.94
N THR A 103 16.96 -27.08 -18.36
CA THR A 103 18.27 -27.24 -19.00
C THR A 103 18.21 -28.46 -19.91
N ILE A 104 18.61 -28.30 -21.17
CA ILE A 104 18.80 -29.38 -22.14
C ILE A 104 20.29 -29.50 -22.44
N THR A 105 20.86 -30.69 -22.28
CA THR A 105 22.31 -30.92 -22.41
C THR A 105 22.58 -32.10 -23.35
N ALA A 106 23.45 -31.90 -24.35
CA ALA A 106 23.86 -32.89 -25.34
C ALA A 106 25.40 -32.84 -25.53
N GLY A 107 26.11 -33.73 -24.84
CA GLY A 107 27.57 -33.64 -24.72
C GLY A 107 27.98 -32.31 -24.08
N GLU A 108 28.88 -31.58 -24.72
CA GLU A 108 29.33 -30.24 -24.29
C GLU A 108 28.37 -29.09 -24.69
N LYS A 109 27.23 -29.38 -25.34
CA LYS A 109 26.24 -28.37 -25.72
C LYS A 109 25.13 -28.28 -24.68
N GLU A 110 24.82 -27.08 -24.23
CA GLU A 110 23.72 -26.82 -23.30
C GLU A 110 22.84 -25.66 -23.78
N THR A 111 21.55 -25.70 -23.44
CA THR A 111 20.65 -24.55 -23.55
C THR A 111 19.58 -24.58 -22.46
N VAL A 112 19.17 -23.42 -21.95
CA VAL A 112 18.16 -23.31 -20.89
C VAL A 112 16.88 -22.68 -21.45
N ILE A 113 15.79 -23.43 -21.37
CA ILE A 113 14.45 -23.00 -21.77
C ILE A 113 13.74 -22.46 -20.53
N ILE A 114 13.34 -21.19 -20.55
CA ILE A 114 12.58 -20.58 -19.45
C ILE A 114 11.09 -20.78 -19.69
N ILE A 115 10.45 -21.47 -18.76
CA ILE A 115 9.00 -21.64 -18.66
C ILE A 115 8.45 -20.59 -17.70
N THR A 116 7.28 -20.04 -18.01
CA THR A 116 6.50 -19.20 -17.08
C THR A 116 5.15 -19.85 -16.77
N GLN A 117 4.68 -19.66 -15.54
CA GLN A 117 3.34 -20.07 -15.11
C GLN A 117 2.64 -18.87 -14.46
N ALA A 118 1.40 -18.62 -14.89
CA ALA A 118 0.56 -17.53 -14.38
C ALA A 118 0.32 -17.64 -12.85
N ALA A 119 0.01 -16.50 -12.23
CA ALA A 119 -0.46 -16.44 -10.85
C ALA A 119 -1.85 -17.08 -10.74
N ASN A 120 -2.23 -17.57 -9.55
CA ASN A 120 -3.61 -17.98 -9.32
C ASN A 120 -4.50 -16.76 -9.09
N ASN A 121 -5.06 -16.25 -10.18
CA ASN A 121 -6.05 -15.16 -10.17
C ASN A 121 -7.48 -15.68 -9.92
N GLU A 122 -7.63 -16.76 -9.14
CA GLU A 122 -8.84 -16.98 -8.37
C GLU A 122 -8.95 -15.86 -7.34
N GLN A 123 -9.54 -14.73 -7.76
CA GLN A 123 -10.42 -13.99 -6.85
C GLN A 123 -11.42 -15.02 -6.32
N GLU A 124 -11.24 -15.46 -5.06
CA GLU A 124 -12.34 -16.05 -4.32
C GLU A 124 -13.50 -15.09 -4.46
N ASN A 125 -14.61 -15.55 -5.06
CA ASN A 125 -15.74 -14.70 -5.36
C ASN A 125 -16.52 -14.48 -4.05
N LYS A 126 -15.89 -13.71 -3.13
CA LYS A 126 -16.30 -13.57 -1.74
C LYS A 126 -17.74 -13.06 -1.73
N PRO A 127 -18.64 -13.70 -0.96
CA PRO A 127 -20.04 -13.27 -0.93
C PRO A 127 -20.12 -11.80 -0.52
N ALA A 128 -21.14 -11.10 -1.03
CA ALA A 128 -21.42 -9.72 -0.63
C ALA A 128 -21.40 -9.59 0.90
N ILE A 129 -20.80 -8.52 1.41
CA ILE A 129 -20.69 -8.30 2.85
C ILE A 129 -22.09 -8.23 3.48
N ASP A 130 -22.30 -8.87 4.63
CA ASP A 130 -23.58 -8.76 5.34
C ASP A 130 -23.71 -7.36 5.96
N GLU A 131 -24.56 -6.56 5.34
CA GLU A 131 -24.96 -5.21 5.78
C GLU A 131 -25.56 -5.17 7.20
N ASN A 132 -25.93 -6.32 7.77
CA ASN A 132 -26.45 -6.42 9.14
C ASN A 132 -25.36 -6.53 10.21
N LEU A 133 -24.09 -6.80 9.84
CA LEU A 133 -22.98 -6.91 10.78
C LEU A 133 -22.79 -5.60 11.58
N PRO A 134 -22.51 -5.66 12.90
CA PRO A 134 -22.23 -4.47 13.72
C PRO A 134 -21.10 -3.61 13.16
N ALA A 135 -20.01 -4.24 12.69
CA ALA A 135 -18.90 -3.59 12.01
C ALA A 135 -19.35 -2.71 10.84
N VAL A 136 -20.19 -3.25 9.96
CA VAL A 136 -20.66 -2.58 8.73
C VAL A 136 -21.62 -1.44 9.06
N LYS A 137 -22.42 -1.57 10.13
CA LYS A 137 -23.29 -0.49 10.62
C LYS A 137 -22.48 0.71 11.13
N VAL A 138 -21.47 0.48 11.96
CA VAL A 138 -20.56 1.54 12.44
C VAL A 138 -19.78 2.15 11.27
N ALA A 139 -19.26 1.33 10.36
CA ALA A 139 -18.60 1.82 9.16
C ALA A 139 -19.52 2.67 8.26
N ARG A 140 -20.81 2.33 8.15
CA ARG A 140 -21.80 3.12 7.40
C ARG A 140 -22.22 4.42 8.10
N GLU A 141 -22.14 4.50 9.43
CA GLU A 141 -22.31 5.76 10.16
C GLU A 141 -21.12 6.71 9.97
N LEU A 142 -19.90 6.16 9.89
CA LEU A 142 -18.69 6.96 9.58
C LEU A 142 -18.65 7.37 8.11
N GLY A 143 -18.92 6.42 7.22
CA GLY A 143 -19.08 6.59 5.77
C GLY A 143 -17.83 7.08 5.06
N LEU A 144 -18.03 8.07 4.19
CA LEU A 144 -16.96 8.86 3.57
C LEU A 144 -16.67 10.07 4.47
N GLY A 145 -15.50 10.07 5.08
CA GLY A 145 -14.96 11.14 5.91
C GLY A 145 -13.86 11.95 5.24
N TRP A 146 -13.43 12.99 5.92
CA TRP A 146 -12.44 13.97 5.47
C TRP A 146 -11.48 14.29 6.63
N ASN A 147 -10.17 14.32 6.40
CA ASN A 147 -9.20 14.77 7.38
C ASN A 147 -9.02 16.29 7.29
N LEU A 148 -8.97 16.95 8.44
CA LEU A 148 -8.52 18.32 8.59
C LEU A 148 -6.98 18.32 8.79
N GLY A 149 -6.24 17.90 7.77
CA GLY A 149 -4.78 17.74 7.81
C GLY A 149 -4.00 19.05 7.60
N ASN A 150 -2.71 19.04 7.92
CA ASN A 150 -1.86 20.23 7.98
C ASN A 150 -2.52 21.41 8.73
N GLN A 151 -3.24 21.10 9.81
CA GLN A 151 -4.03 22.03 10.62
C GLN A 151 -3.66 21.88 12.10
N LEU A 152 -4.43 21.12 12.91
CA LEU A 152 -4.10 20.92 14.33
C LEU A 152 -2.98 19.87 14.51
N ASP A 153 -2.63 19.10 13.51
CA ASP A 153 -1.39 18.34 13.41
C ASP A 153 -0.13 19.22 13.22
N ALA A 154 -0.26 20.39 12.62
CA ALA A 154 0.88 21.21 12.21
C ALA A 154 1.74 21.69 13.40
N HIS A 155 3.06 21.68 13.21
CA HIS A 155 4.04 22.11 14.20
C HIS A 155 5.31 22.70 13.56
N VAL A 156 5.99 23.59 14.28
CA VAL A 156 7.34 24.09 13.93
C VAL A 156 8.21 24.08 15.18
N ASN A 157 9.46 23.62 15.05
CA ASN A 157 10.41 23.49 16.15
C ASN A 157 9.83 22.77 17.38
N GLU A 158 9.11 21.66 17.14
CA GLU A 158 8.41 20.86 18.16
C GLU A 158 7.36 21.63 19.00
N ILE A 159 6.79 22.71 18.44
CA ILE A 159 5.65 23.42 19.03
C ILE A 159 4.47 23.39 18.04
N ALA A 160 3.33 22.85 18.49
CA ALA A 160 2.12 22.78 17.67
C ALA A 160 1.48 24.17 17.45
N ASP A 161 1.22 24.49 16.18
CA ASP A 161 0.60 25.75 15.72
C ASP A 161 -0.37 25.42 14.58
N GLU A 162 -1.64 25.78 14.74
CA GLU A 162 -2.72 25.48 13.79
C GLU A 162 -2.47 26.01 12.36
N THR A 163 -1.60 27.01 12.21
CA THR A 163 -1.41 27.77 10.97
C THR A 163 -0.01 27.63 10.37
N SER A 164 0.91 26.93 11.02
CA SER A 164 2.33 26.93 10.61
C SER A 164 2.61 26.23 9.28
N TRP A 165 1.72 25.34 8.81
CA TRP A 165 1.88 24.60 7.55
C TRP A 165 1.02 25.17 6.39
N GLY A 166 0.66 26.46 6.48
CA GLY A 166 0.10 27.24 5.37
C GLY A 166 -1.42 27.34 5.33
N ASN A 167 -2.14 26.58 6.17
CA ASN A 167 -3.57 26.73 6.33
C ASN A 167 -3.95 27.93 7.20
N GLY A 168 -5.06 28.60 6.85
CA GLY A 168 -5.72 29.54 7.75
C GLY A 168 -6.52 28.81 8.82
N LYS A 169 -6.82 29.48 9.94
CA LYS A 169 -7.60 28.87 11.04
C LYS A 169 -8.94 28.32 10.58
N VAL A 170 -9.27 27.10 11.01
CA VAL A 170 -10.53 26.44 10.66
C VAL A 170 -11.72 27.16 11.30
N THR A 171 -12.85 27.19 10.60
CA THR A 171 -14.07 27.86 11.04
C THR A 171 -15.27 26.91 11.10
N GLN A 172 -16.34 27.33 11.78
CA GLN A 172 -17.64 26.67 11.72
C GLN A 172 -18.18 26.55 10.29
N GLU A 173 -17.88 27.52 9.43
CA GLU A 173 -18.30 27.52 8.03
C GLU A 173 -17.56 26.46 7.21
N THR A 174 -16.28 26.22 7.48
CA THR A 174 -15.51 25.14 6.86
C THR A 174 -16.18 23.79 7.07
N LEU A 175 -16.44 23.39 8.33
CA LEU A 175 -17.00 22.07 8.61
C LEU A 175 -18.48 21.95 8.20
N LEU A 176 -19.23 23.05 8.17
CA LEU A 176 -20.56 23.08 7.56
C LEU A 176 -20.50 22.81 6.05
N LYS A 177 -19.51 23.37 5.34
CA LYS A 177 -19.33 23.10 3.90
C LYS A 177 -18.78 21.71 3.62
N VAL A 178 -17.90 21.16 4.47
CA VAL A 178 -17.48 19.75 4.43
C VAL A 178 -18.72 18.83 4.53
N LYS A 179 -19.65 19.11 5.45
CA LYS A 179 -20.93 18.39 5.51
C LYS A 179 -21.76 18.53 4.22
N GLN A 180 -21.91 19.76 3.72
CA GLN A 180 -22.68 20.04 2.49
C GLN A 180 -22.08 19.41 1.23
N ALA A 181 -20.77 19.17 1.21
CA ALA A 181 -20.07 18.51 0.11
C ALA A 181 -20.35 16.99 0.03
N GLY A 182 -20.92 16.38 1.07
CA GLY A 182 -21.31 14.97 1.10
C GLY A 182 -20.61 14.13 2.17
N PHE A 183 -19.64 14.70 2.91
CA PHE A 183 -18.91 13.97 3.94
C PHE A 183 -19.81 13.68 5.17
N THR A 184 -19.68 12.47 5.72
CA THR A 184 -20.40 12.04 6.93
C THR A 184 -19.60 12.27 8.22
N SER A 185 -18.28 12.31 8.12
CA SER A 185 -17.35 12.40 9.26
C SER A 185 -16.19 13.34 8.98
N VAL A 186 -15.58 13.88 10.04
CA VAL A 186 -14.27 14.55 10.00
C VAL A 186 -13.29 13.86 10.96
N ARG A 187 -12.07 13.59 10.49
CA ARG A 187 -10.94 13.28 11.36
C ARG A 187 -10.14 14.56 11.55
N ILE A 188 -9.79 14.84 12.80
CA ILE A 188 -9.11 16.05 13.24
C ILE A 188 -7.78 15.57 13.85
N PRO A 189 -6.72 15.44 13.03
CA PRO A 189 -5.35 15.27 13.50
C PRO A 189 -5.00 16.30 14.57
N VAL A 190 -4.42 15.89 15.71
CA VAL A 190 -3.92 16.83 16.73
C VAL A 190 -2.54 16.43 17.23
N THR A 191 -1.57 17.33 17.05
CA THR A 191 -0.24 17.24 17.66
C THR A 191 -0.23 18.01 18.98
N TRP A 192 0.46 17.49 20.00
CA TRP A 192 0.51 18.07 21.35
C TRP A 192 1.92 18.51 21.76
N LEU A 193 2.91 18.31 20.88
CA LEU A 193 4.28 18.84 20.99
C LEU A 193 4.31 20.32 21.39
N GLY A 194 5.10 20.65 22.42
CA GLY A 194 5.21 22.01 22.98
C GLY A 194 3.95 22.53 23.67
N LYS A 195 2.94 21.69 23.90
CA LYS A 195 1.64 22.00 24.55
C LYS A 195 1.32 21.06 25.71
N VAL A 196 2.31 20.35 26.24
CA VAL A 196 2.22 19.46 27.39
C VAL A 196 3.35 19.82 28.36
N GLY A 197 3.01 19.99 29.64
CA GLY A 197 3.97 20.29 30.71
C GLY A 197 4.74 19.06 31.21
N GLU A 198 5.58 19.27 32.20
CA GLU A 198 6.49 18.25 32.75
C GLU A 198 5.79 17.11 33.51
N ALA A 199 6.54 16.02 33.67
CA ALA A 199 6.20 14.92 34.57
C ALA A 199 6.07 15.38 36.04
N PRO A 200 5.27 14.71 36.89
CA PRO A 200 4.44 13.53 36.59
C PRO A 200 3.03 13.89 36.08
N HIS A 201 2.71 15.17 35.97
CA HIS A 201 1.34 15.62 35.70
C HIS A 201 1.03 15.75 34.21
N TYR A 202 2.01 16.11 33.37
CA TYR A 202 1.83 16.25 31.92
C TYR A 202 0.62 17.13 31.57
N HIS A 203 0.51 18.28 32.24
CA HIS A 203 -0.62 19.18 32.07
C HIS A 203 -0.69 19.71 30.64
N ILE A 204 -1.81 19.46 29.96
CA ILE A 204 -2.05 19.99 28.61
C ILE A 204 -2.35 21.49 28.72
N ASP A 205 -1.75 22.29 27.83
CA ASP A 205 -2.05 23.71 27.69
C ASP A 205 -3.55 23.96 27.51
N ALA A 206 -4.09 24.85 28.35
CA ALA A 206 -5.53 25.10 28.42
C ALA A 206 -6.06 25.74 27.13
N ASP A 207 -5.30 26.65 26.51
CA ASP A 207 -5.70 27.29 25.26
C ASP A 207 -5.66 26.31 24.09
N ARG A 208 -4.62 25.44 24.03
CA ARG A 208 -4.57 24.33 23.08
C ARG A 208 -5.78 23.40 23.20
N LEU A 209 -6.05 22.91 24.41
CA LEU A 209 -7.13 21.96 24.67
C LEU A 209 -8.52 22.58 24.41
N ASN A 210 -8.70 23.87 24.69
CA ASN A 210 -9.92 24.59 24.34
C ASN A 210 -10.07 24.81 22.83
N ARG A 211 -8.99 25.09 22.08
CA ARG A 211 -9.07 25.20 20.61
C ARG A 211 -9.41 23.86 19.95
N VAL A 212 -8.87 22.74 20.45
CA VAL A 212 -9.29 21.39 19.99
C VAL A 212 -10.78 21.17 20.25
N ALA A 213 -11.28 21.56 21.43
CA ALA A 213 -12.69 21.44 21.76
C ALA A 213 -13.62 22.33 20.91
N GLU A 214 -13.18 23.55 20.56
CA GLU A 214 -13.93 24.44 19.65
C GLU A 214 -14.08 23.82 18.25
N VAL A 215 -13.04 23.19 17.71
CA VAL A 215 -13.10 22.53 16.38
C VAL A 215 -13.95 21.25 16.42
N VAL A 216 -13.94 20.50 17.53
CA VAL A 216 -14.89 19.40 17.77
C VAL A 216 -16.34 19.92 17.85
N GLU A 217 -16.57 21.08 18.44
CA GLU A 217 -17.90 21.72 18.49
C GLU A 217 -18.36 22.25 17.13
N TYR A 218 -17.44 22.69 16.27
CA TYR A 218 -17.76 22.98 14.87
C TYR A 218 -18.25 21.73 14.13
N ALA A 219 -17.64 20.56 14.36
CA ALA A 219 -18.04 19.29 13.76
C ALA A 219 -19.41 18.81 14.27
N GLU A 220 -19.63 18.88 15.60
CA GLU A 220 -20.89 18.57 16.27
C GLU A 220 -22.05 19.40 15.68
N ARG A 221 -21.85 20.72 15.57
CA ARG A 221 -22.84 21.66 15.02
C ARG A 221 -23.04 21.54 13.50
N ALA A 222 -22.07 20.98 12.78
CA ALA A 222 -22.21 20.61 11.37
C ALA A 222 -22.92 19.26 11.17
N GLY A 223 -23.18 18.48 12.23
CA GLY A 223 -23.75 17.14 12.13
C GLY A 223 -22.79 16.12 11.52
N LEU A 224 -21.47 16.28 11.73
CA LEU A 224 -20.44 15.30 11.40
C LEU A 224 -20.14 14.42 12.61
N LYS A 225 -19.79 13.14 12.39
CA LYS A 225 -18.97 12.42 13.38
C LYS A 225 -17.58 13.06 13.43
N ALA A 226 -16.90 13.01 14.57
CA ALA A 226 -15.57 13.57 14.76
C ALA A 226 -14.60 12.51 15.30
N ILE A 227 -13.37 12.45 14.80
CA ILE A 227 -12.26 11.68 15.37
C ILE A 227 -11.17 12.67 15.81
N ILE A 228 -10.65 12.55 17.03
CA ILE A 228 -9.42 13.26 17.48
C ILE A 228 -8.35 12.26 17.93
N ASN A 229 -7.07 12.60 17.78
CA ASN A 229 -5.95 11.70 18.13
C ASN A 229 -4.75 12.40 18.78
N ILE A 230 -3.69 11.62 19.01
CA ILE A 230 -2.32 12.08 19.24
C ILE A 230 -1.55 11.81 17.93
N HIS A 231 -1.10 12.88 17.27
CA HIS A 231 -0.67 12.84 15.86
C HIS A 231 0.85 12.76 15.66
N HIS A 232 1.55 13.88 15.39
CA HIS A 232 3.01 13.85 15.14
C HIS A 232 3.86 13.73 16.41
N ASP A 233 3.25 13.64 17.59
CA ASP A 233 3.92 13.34 18.87
C ASP A 233 4.75 12.04 18.86
N GLY A 234 4.42 11.08 17.98
CA GLY A 234 5.17 9.85 17.73
C GLY A 234 5.79 9.74 16.34
N HIS A 235 5.88 10.85 15.60
CA HIS A 235 6.52 10.85 14.28
C HIS A 235 8.04 10.65 14.41
N ARG A 236 8.64 9.93 13.44
CA ARG A 236 10.08 9.72 13.34
C ARG A 236 10.55 9.74 11.89
N HIS A 237 11.63 10.46 11.61
CA HIS A 237 12.25 10.50 10.29
C HIS A 237 13.76 10.25 10.37
N ILE A 238 14.28 9.35 9.55
CA ILE A 238 15.71 9.19 9.33
C ILE A 238 16.07 10.00 8.07
N HIS A 239 16.78 11.10 8.25
CA HIS A 239 17.22 11.98 7.17
C HIS A 239 18.34 11.32 6.34
N GLU A 240 18.57 11.80 5.12
CA GLU A 240 19.57 11.23 4.19
C GLU A 240 21.02 11.31 4.70
N ASP A 241 21.32 12.26 5.59
CA ASP A 241 22.61 12.41 6.27
C ASP A 241 22.78 11.49 7.51
N GLY A 242 21.73 10.77 7.88
CA GLY A 242 21.67 9.90 9.05
C GLY A 242 21.20 10.57 10.34
N PHE A 243 20.74 11.83 10.31
CA PHE A 243 20.07 12.44 11.46
C PHE A 243 18.77 11.68 11.76
N ASP A 244 18.63 11.23 13.01
CA ASP A 244 17.47 10.47 13.51
C ASP A 244 16.56 11.45 14.26
N GLU A 245 15.58 12.01 13.55
CA GLU A 245 14.61 12.95 14.10
C GLU A 245 13.45 12.18 14.73
N HIS A 246 13.29 12.29 16.05
CA HIS A 246 12.23 11.62 16.81
C HIS A 246 11.67 12.52 17.91
N ARG A 247 10.54 12.11 18.49
CA ARG A 247 9.78 12.86 19.51
C ARG A 247 9.71 12.09 20.84
N TRP A 248 8.90 12.56 21.78
CA TRP A 248 8.75 11.95 23.12
C TRP A 248 8.16 10.54 23.09
N LEU A 249 7.25 10.25 22.15
CA LEU A 249 6.60 8.94 21.99
C LEU A 249 7.49 7.97 21.18
N ASP A 250 8.72 7.76 21.68
CA ASP A 250 9.76 6.98 21.01
C ASP A 250 9.60 5.46 21.23
N ILE A 251 9.18 4.73 20.20
CA ILE A 251 9.02 3.27 20.27
C ILE A 251 10.33 2.48 20.20
N VAL A 252 11.39 3.08 19.66
CA VAL A 252 12.72 2.46 19.52
C VAL A 252 13.44 2.48 20.85
N GLU A 253 13.43 3.61 21.55
CA GLU A 253 14.00 3.73 22.89
C GLU A 253 13.12 3.03 23.94
N ALA A 254 11.79 3.02 23.80
CA ALA A 254 10.94 2.14 24.62
C ALA A 254 11.27 0.64 24.44
N ALA A 255 11.65 0.20 23.23
CA ALA A 255 12.06 -1.19 22.96
C ALA A 255 13.48 -1.53 23.47
N ARG A 256 14.27 -0.51 23.83
CA ARG A 256 15.62 -0.63 24.41
C ARG A 256 15.62 -0.48 25.94
N ASN A 257 14.81 0.45 26.46
CA ASN A 257 14.79 0.85 27.85
C ASN A 257 13.38 0.81 28.44
N LYS A 258 13.18 -0.04 29.45
CA LYS A 258 11.89 -0.19 30.14
C LYS A 258 11.43 1.10 30.82
N ASP A 259 12.35 1.90 31.34
CA ASP A 259 11.98 3.11 32.10
C ASP A 259 11.51 4.24 31.17
N VAL A 260 12.03 4.28 29.94
CA VAL A 260 11.48 5.13 28.86
C VAL A 260 10.06 4.66 28.48
N ASN A 261 9.85 3.35 28.30
CA ASN A 261 8.51 2.80 28.05
C ASN A 261 7.53 3.11 29.20
N ASN A 262 7.97 3.08 30.46
CA ASN A 262 7.15 3.46 31.61
C ASN A 262 6.76 4.94 31.56
N ALA A 263 7.72 5.85 31.38
CA ALA A 263 7.47 7.30 31.32
C ALA A 263 6.52 7.68 30.16
N ILE A 264 6.71 7.06 28.98
CA ILE A 264 5.80 7.24 27.83
C ILE A 264 4.37 6.80 28.17
N LYS A 265 4.19 5.68 28.88
CA LYS A 265 2.86 5.22 29.32
C LYS A 265 2.24 6.14 30.35
N GLU A 266 3.03 6.72 31.26
CA GLU A 266 2.54 7.70 32.23
C GLU A 266 2.08 9.00 31.55
N GLN A 267 2.83 9.47 30.55
CA GLN A 267 2.45 10.62 29.72
C GLN A 267 1.20 10.34 28.88
N LEU A 268 1.15 9.23 28.13
CA LEU A 268 -0.03 8.79 27.37
C LEU A 268 -1.28 8.71 28.26
N LYS A 269 -1.15 8.08 29.44
CA LYS A 269 -2.24 7.96 30.40
C LYS A 269 -2.73 9.31 30.88
N SER A 270 -1.83 10.22 31.26
CA SER A 270 -2.23 11.55 31.75
C SER A 270 -2.88 12.39 30.64
N MET A 271 -2.30 12.41 29.44
CA MET A 271 -2.85 13.14 28.31
C MET A 271 -4.25 12.62 27.93
N TRP A 272 -4.42 11.30 27.76
CA TRP A 272 -5.71 10.72 27.43
C TRP A 272 -6.75 10.86 28.55
N THR A 273 -6.34 10.86 29.82
CA THR A 273 -7.24 11.18 30.94
C THR A 273 -7.77 12.62 30.83
N GLN A 274 -6.89 13.60 30.59
CA GLN A 274 -7.27 15.02 30.47
C GLN A 274 -8.14 15.28 29.23
N ILE A 275 -7.80 14.69 28.08
CA ILE A 275 -8.59 14.78 26.85
C ILE A 275 -9.97 14.16 27.06
N ALA A 276 -10.05 12.94 27.63
CA ALA A 276 -11.31 12.27 27.90
C ALA A 276 -12.20 13.08 28.86
N GLN A 277 -11.64 13.63 29.94
CA GLN A 277 -12.37 14.50 30.87
C GLN A 277 -12.92 15.77 30.18
N ARG A 278 -12.13 16.43 29.32
CA ARG A 278 -12.57 17.63 28.58
C ARG A 278 -13.78 17.38 27.68
N PHE A 279 -13.96 16.13 27.25
CA PHE A 279 -14.97 15.68 26.29
C PHE A 279 -16.01 14.71 26.88
N GLU A 280 -16.02 14.47 28.20
CA GLU A 280 -16.90 13.49 28.86
C GLU A 280 -18.39 13.68 28.50
N ASN A 281 -18.83 14.94 28.35
CA ASN A 281 -20.21 15.29 28.02
C ASN A 281 -20.58 15.17 26.52
N LYS A 282 -19.64 14.83 25.63
CA LYS A 282 -19.92 14.63 24.19
C LYS A 282 -20.35 13.19 23.92
N GLY A 283 -21.45 13.00 23.18
CA GLY A 283 -22.00 11.67 22.85
C GLY A 283 -21.20 10.88 21.81
N GLU A 284 -21.78 9.78 21.30
CA GLU A 284 -21.19 8.86 20.30
C GLU A 284 -21.01 9.43 18.88
N PHE A 285 -21.05 10.76 18.72
CA PHE A 285 -20.54 11.42 17.50
C PHE A 285 -19.01 11.57 17.55
N LEU A 286 -18.43 11.70 18.75
CA LEU A 286 -17.01 11.93 18.97
C LEU A 286 -16.31 10.62 19.34
N ILE A 287 -15.25 10.31 18.59
CA ILE A 287 -14.37 9.15 18.67
C ILE A 287 -12.98 9.64 19.08
N PHE A 288 -12.29 8.85 19.89
CA PHE A 288 -10.87 9.04 20.15
C PHE A 288 -10.09 7.97 19.41
N GLU A 289 -9.09 8.33 18.62
CA GLU A 289 -8.13 7.40 18.03
C GLU A 289 -6.84 7.51 18.84
N GLY A 290 -6.36 6.39 19.39
CA GLY A 290 -5.34 6.42 20.44
C GLY A 290 -4.02 7.03 20.02
N LEU A 291 -3.56 6.69 18.81
CA LEU A 291 -2.26 7.03 18.23
C LEU A 291 -2.34 7.07 16.70
N ASN A 292 -1.51 7.90 16.08
CA ASN A 292 -1.31 7.91 14.62
C ASN A 292 -0.29 6.81 14.17
N GLU A 293 0.60 7.13 13.24
CA GLU A 293 1.60 6.22 12.68
C GLU A 293 2.84 6.09 13.58
N ILE A 294 2.90 5.00 14.36
CA ILE A 294 4.06 4.71 15.21
C ILE A 294 5.04 3.79 14.47
N HIS A 295 6.30 4.23 14.31
CA HIS A 295 7.35 3.49 13.60
C HIS A 295 8.80 3.92 13.92
N ASP A 296 9.78 3.06 13.62
CA ASP A 296 11.23 3.28 13.79
C ASP A 296 11.88 4.18 12.71
N GLY A 297 11.12 5.07 12.09
CA GLY A 297 11.56 5.89 10.95
C GLY A 297 11.67 5.13 9.61
N ARG A 298 11.53 3.79 9.60
CA ARG A 298 11.69 2.93 8.40
C ARG A 298 10.40 2.26 7.91
N TRP A 299 9.25 2.88 8.19
CA TRP A 299 7.96 2.57 7.55
C TRP A 299 7.62 1.06 7.41
N GLY A 300 7.86 0.29 8.47
CA GLY A 300 7.45 -1.13 8.54
C GLY A 300 8.50 -2.13 8.10
N ILE A 301 9.57 -1.69 7.41
CA ILE A 301 10.68 -2.54 6.94
C ILE A 301 11.96 -2.37 7.76
N GLY A 302 11.82 -1.88 9.00
CA GLY A 302 12.92 -1.54 9.89
C GLY A 302 13.26 -2.60 10.94
N THR A 303 13.73 -2.13 12.08
CA THR A 303 14.11 -2.94 13.25
C THR A 303 12.96 -3.78 13.81
N ASN A 304 11.70 -3.36 13.57
CA ASN A 304 10.50 -4.12 13.86
C ASN A 304 10.43 -5.50 13.14
N THR A 305 11.27 -5.74 12.14
CA THR A 305 11.39 -7.05 11.48
C THR A 305 12.42 -7.99 12.12
N THR A 306 13.28 -7.47 13.01
CA THR A 306 14.43 -8.21 13.57
C THR A 306 14.58 -8.14 15.10
N ASP A 307 13.85 -7.25 15.79
CA ASP A 307 13.96 -7.03 17.25
C ASP A 307 13.34 -8.14 18.13
N GLY A 308 12.73 -9.16 17.53
CA GLY A 308 11.97 -10.22 18.21
C GLY A 308 10.47 -9.93 18.40
N GLY A 309 9.96 -8.86 17.78
CA GLY A 309 8.57 -8.40 17.90
C GLY A 309 8.33 -7.39 19.02
N LYS A 310 9.39 -6.79 19.58
CA LYS A 310 9.30 -5.90 20.76
C LYS A 310 8.49 -4.64 20.48
N GLN A 311 8.72 -3.99 19.35
CA GLN A 311 8.00 -2.77 19.00
C GLN A 311 6.50 -3.03 18.77
N TYR A 312 6.10 -4.17 18.22
CA TYR A 312 4.68 -4.53 18.14
C TYR A 312 4.07 -4.74 19.53
N ALA A 313 4.79 -5.43 20.43
CA ALA A 313 4.33 -5.63 21.80
C ALA A 313 4.15 -4.31 22.54
N ILE A 314 5.10 -3.38 22.40
CA ILE A 314 5.05 -2.05 23.03
C ILE A 314 3.92 -1.20 22.48
N LEU A 315 3.66 -1.22 21.16
CA LEU A 315 2.50 -0.54 20.60
C LEU A 315 1.18 -1.11 21.15
N ASN A 316 1.08 -2.44 21.27
CA ASN A 316 -0.09 -3.08 21.90
C ASN A 316 -0.25 -2.65 23.37
N GLU A 317 0.85 -2.56 24.14
CA GLU A 317 0.83 -2.02 25.51
C GLU A 317 0.36 -0.55 25.57
N TRP A 318 0.77 0.28 24.61
CA TRP A 318 0.35 1.69 24.55
C TRP A 318 -1.12 1.85 24.18
N GLN A 319 -1.64 1.04 23.24
CA GLN A 319 -3.07 1.03 22.91
C GLN A 319 -3.93 0.56 24.10
N GLN A 320 -3.45 -0.40 24.91
CA GLN A 320 -4.14 -0.76 26.17
C GLN A 320 -4.14 0.41 27.16
N VAL A 321 -3.02 1.11 27.35
CA VAL A 321 -2.94 2.27 28.25
C VAL A 321 -3.87 3.41 27.81
N PHE A 322 -4.03 3.63 26.51
CA PHE A 322 -5.03 4.54 25.95
C PHE A 322 -6.46 4.13 26.32
N VAL A 323 -6.86 2.88 26.06
CA VAL A 323 -8.20 2.37 26.37
C VAL A 323 -8.48 2.45 27.88
N ASP A 324 -7.53 2.00 28.71
CA ASP A 324 -7.64 2.05 30.17
C ASP A 324 -7.83 3.50 30.68
N ALA A 325 -7.03 4.44 30.18
CA ALA A 325 -7.09 5.85 30.58
C ALA A 325 -8.44 6.49 30.23
N VAL A 326 -8.96 6.24 29.01
CA VAL A 326 -10.26 6.78 28.58
C VAL A 326 -11.40 6.14 29.38
N ARG A 327 -11.43 4.81 29.48
CA ARG A 327 -12.52 4.07 30.17
C ARG A 327 -12.57 4.40 31.66
N ALA A 328 -11.42 4.64 32.31
CA ALA A 328 -11.34 5.04 33.71
C ALA A 328 -12.01 6.40 34.02
N THR A 329 -12.28 7.25 33.02
CA THR A 329 -12.99 8.53 33.24
C THR A 329 -14.51 8.38 33.39
N GLY A 330 -15.10 7.24 33.05
CA GLY A 330 -16.55 7.04 33.18
C GLY A 330 -17.37 7.84 32.16
N GLY A 331 -18.53 8.37 32.58
CA GLY A 331 -19.43 9.17 31.75
C GLY A 331 -19.76 8.53 30.39
N ASN A 332 -19.85 9.34 29.33
CA ASN A 332 -19.97 8.81 27.96
C ASN A 332 -18.67 8.14 27.47
N ASN A 333 -17.52 8.38 28.12
CA ASN A 333 -16.25 7.76 27.75
C ASN A 333 -16.21 6.27 28.09
N ALA A 334 -17.07 5.79 29.00
CA ALA A 334 -17.26 4.36 29.26
C ALA A 334 -17.78 3.60 28.03
N THR A 335 -18.59 4.23 27.18
CA THR A 335 -19.18 3.63 25.96
C THR A 335 -18.74 4.31 24.66
N ARG A 336 -17.79 5.26 24.71
CA ARG A 336 -17.27 5.93 23.51
C ARG A 336 -16.58 4.94 22.58
N TYR A 337 -16.82 5.08 21.28
CA TYR A 337 -16.05 4.38 20.24
C TYR A 337 -14.59 4.83 20.23
N LEU A 338 -13.65 3.89 20.24
CA LEU A 338 -12.20 4.14 20.27
C LEU A 338 -11.50 3.51 19.06
N GLY A 339 -10.69 4.29 18.34
CA GLY A 339 -9.87 3.83 17.22
C GLY A 339 -8.50 3.33 17.68
N ILE A 340 -8.14 2.12 17.24
CA ILE A 340 -6.91 1.41 17.58
C ILE A 340 -6.09 1.19 16.31
N SER A 341 -4.88 1.73 16.27
CA SER A 341 -3.95 1.64 15.13
C SER A 341 -2.88 0.57 15.35
N GLY A 342 -2.54 -0.18 14.29
CA GLY A 342 -1.38 -1.06 14.26
C GLY A 342 -0.09 -0.32 13.85
N TYR A 343 1.02 -1.07 13.77
CA TYR A 343 2.34 -0.49 13.48
C TYR A 343 2.40 0.15 12.09
N CYS A 344 2.94 1.37 12.00
CA CYS A 344 2.83 2.27 10.84
C CYS A 344 1.40 2.58 10.35
N THR A 345 0.34 2.21 11.08
CA THR A 345 -1.04 2.01 10.56
C THR A 345 -1.14 1.08 9.34
N ASN A 346 -0.08 0.33 9.00
CA ASN A 346 -0.02 -0.49 7.80
C ASN A 346 -0.99 -1.68 7.92
N PRO A 347 -1.84 -1.97 6.91
CA PRO A 347 -2.82 -3.05 6.97
C PRO A 347 -2.25 -4.43 7.31
N ASP A 348 -1.20 -4.89 6.63
CA ASP A 348 -0.65 -6.24 6.83
C ASP A 348 0.04 -6.39 8.19
N LEU A 349 0.81 -5.38 8.62
CA LEU A 349 1.42 -5.37 9.96
C LEU A 349 0.34 -5.29 11.06
N THR A 350 -0.75 -4.57 10.81
CA THR A 350 -1.90 -4.50 11.71
C THR A 350 -2.58 -5.87 11.82
N ILE A 351 -2.95 -6.51 10.71
CA ILE A 351 -3.56 -7.86 10.68
C ILE A 351 -2.69 -8.91 11.38
N LYS A 352 -1.36 -8.81 11.23
CA LYS A 352 -0.40 -9.81 11.71
C LYS A 352 0.02 -9.64 13.17
N HIS A 353 0.09 -8.40 13.67
CA HIS A 353 0.76 -8.09 14.95
C HIS A 353 -0.05 -7.24 15.93
N LEU A 354 -1.16 -6.61 15.54
CA LEU A 354 -2.03 -5.90 16.48
C LEU A 354 -2.71 -6.91 17.41
N GLN A 355 -2.59 -6.69 18.71
CA GLN A 355 -3.42 -7.34 19.72
C GLN A 355 -4.44 -6.32 20.19
N LEU A 356 -5.73 -6.61 20.00
CA LEU A 356 -6.79 -5.73 20.44
C LEU A 356 -6.74 -5.56 21.97
N PRO A 357 -6.80 -4.31 22.49
CA PRO A 357 -6.96 -4.08 23.91
C PRO A 357 -8.15 -4.81 24.52
N THR A 358 -8.01 -5.19 25.78
CA THR A 358 -9.14 -5.59 26.61
C THR A 358 -9.96 -4.34 26.95
N ASP A 359 -11.22 -4.33 26.56
CA ASP A 359 -12.17 -3.24 26.84
C ASP A 359 -13.27 -3.76 27.80
N PRO A 360 -13.57 -3.08 28.92
CA PRO A 360 -14.73 -3.42 29.75
C PRO A 360 -16.07 -3.29 29.01
N THR A 361 -16.13 -2.49 27.94
CA THR A 361 -17.32 -2.30 27.11
C THR A 361 -17.19 -3.06 25.78
N LYS A 362 -18.19 -3.90 25.48
CA LYS A 362 -18.24 -4.65 24.21
C LYS A 362 -18.48 -3.73 23.02
N ASP A 363 -17.94 -4.14 21.87
CA ASP A 363 -18.30 -3.60 20.54
C ASP A 363 -18.12 -2.07 20.45
N ARG A 364 -17.02 -1.58 21.04
CA ARG A 364 -16.61 -0.15 21.05
C ARG A 364 -15.16 0.12 20.64
N LEU A 365 -14.39 -0.88 20.23
CA LEU A 365 -13.10 -0.68 19.56
C LEU A 365 -13.26 -0.76 18.04
N LEU A 366 -12.54 0.09 17.30
CA LEU A 366 -12.42 0.09 15.84
C LEU A 366 -10.95 -0.08 15.46
N ILE A 367 -10.69 -0.66 14.29
CA ILE A 367 -9.34 -0.65 13.70
C ILE A 367 -9.16 0.59 12.82
N SER A 368 -8.05 1.30 13.05
CA SER A 368 -7.55 2.37 12.17
C SER A 368 -6.34 1.86 11.38
N VAL A 369 -6.38 2.03 10.05
CA VAL A 369 -5.27 1.78 9.12
C VAL A 369 -5.23 2.89 8.07
N HIS A 370 -4.07 3.20 7.51
CA HIS A 370 -3.97 4.13 6.38
C HIS A 370 -3.72 3.38 5.06
N TYR A 371 -4.09 4.00 3.93
CA TYR A 371 -3.90 3.43 2.60
C TYR A 371 -3.55 4.51 1.57
N TYR A 372 -2.29 4.50 1.13
CA TYR A 372 -1.78 5.34 0.04
C TYR A 372 -1.09 4.51 -1.06
N ASP A 373 -1.32 3.19 -1.12
CA ASP A 373 -0.59 2.34 -2.06
C ASP A 373 -1.05 2.57 -3.52
N PRO A 374 -0.12 2.67 -4.49
CA PRO A 374 1.33 2.83 -4.31
C PRO A 374 1.67 4.31 -4.05
N ALA A 375 2.43 4.61 -2.99
CA ALA A 375 2.71 6.00 -2.59
C ALA A 375 3.41 6.83 -3.69
N THR A 376 4.18 6.16 -4.56
CA THR A 376 4.82 6.73 -5.75
C THR A 376 3.82 7.33 -6.76
N PHE A 377 2.57 6.84 -6.77
CA PHE A 377 1.43 7.46 -7.45
C PHE A 377 0.61 8.34 -6.51
N ALA A 378 0.20 7.85 -5.33
CA ALA A 378 -0.78 8.52 -4.49
C ALA A 378 -0.29 9.86 -3.92
N LEU A 379 0.88 9.88 -3.29
CA LEU A 379 1.43 11.02 -2.56
C LEU A 379 2.53 11.75 -3.34
N GLU A 380 3.47 11.00 -3.91
CA GLU A 380 4.72 11.58 -4.43
C GLU A 380 4.61 12.14 -5.86
N ASN A 381 3.58 11.77 -6.62
CA ASN A 381 3.44 12.11 -8.05
C ASN A 381 4.69 11.75 -8.90
N LYS A 382 5.41 10.67 -8.55
CA LYS A 382 6.44 10.08 -9.43
C LYS A 382 5.80 9.41 -10.65
N PHE A 383 4.61 8.84 -10.45
CA PHE A 383 3.80 8.24 -11.50
C PHE A 383 2.54 9.06 -11.82
N ALA A 384 2.14 9.01 -13.09
CA ALA A 384 1.14 9.90 -13.69
C ALA A 384 -0.13 9.16 -14.13
N GLU A 385 -0.12 7.83 -14.10
CA GLU A 385 -1.23 6.92 -14.45
C GLU A 385 -1.22 5.73 -13.46
N TRP A 386 -2.35 5.06 -13.28
CA TRP A 386 -2.53 3.95 -12.31
C TRP A 386 -3.55 2.93 -12.83
N GLY A 387 -3.52 1.71 -12.30
CA GLY A 387 -4.47 0.66 -12.67
C GLY A 387 -4.13 0.00 -14.00
N HIS A 388 -4.90 -1.01 -14.37
CA HIS A 388 -4.59 -1.88 -15.52
C HIS A 388 -4.50 -1.16 -16.89
N THR A 389 -5.22 -0.05 -17.09
CA THR A 389 -5.12 0.77 -18.34
C THR A 389 -3.96 1.76 -18.35
N GLY A 390 -3.34 2.04 -17.19
CA GLY A 390 -2.23 2.98 -17.11
C GLY A 390 -1.02 2.52 -17.93
N ALA A 391 -0.42 3.42 -18.72
CA ALA A 391 0.70 3.05 -19.58
C ALA A 391 1.93 2.63 -18.74
N LEU A 392 2.54 1.48 -19.06
CA LEU A 392 3.63 0.83 -18.30
C LEU A 392 4.88 1.71 -18.03
N SER A 393 5.07 2.81 -18.77
CA SER A 393 6.14 3.79 -18.57
C SER A 393 5.78 4.96 -17.64
N LYS A 394 4.54 4.99 -17.13
CA LYS A 394 3.93 6.10 -16.36
C LYS A 394 3.19 5.65 -15.10
N LYS A 395 3.10 4.34 -14.85
CA LYS A 395 2.54 3.73 -13.64
C LYS A 395 3.62 2.96 -12.86
N GLU A 396 3.34 2.70 -11.59
CA GLU A 396 4.10 1.78 -10.77
C GLU A 396 3.92 0.32 -11.25
N LYS A 397 4.84 -0.58 -10.88
CA LYS A 397 4.80 -2.01 -11.23
C LYS A 397 3.96 -2.87 -10.27
N TRP A 398 3.34 -2.25 -9.27
CA TRP A 398 2.53 -2.86 -8.22
C TRP A 398 1.53 -1.81 -7.67
N GLY A 399 0.65 -2.20 -6.76
CA GLY A 399 -0.31 -1.28 -6.13
C GLY A 399 -1.59 -1.02 -6.94
N ASP A 400 -1.80 -1.74 -8.05
CA ASP A 400 -3.00 -1.69 -8.89
C ASP A 400 -4.26 -2.27 -8.19
N GLU A 401 -5.37 -2.38 -8.92
CA GLU A 401 -6.69 -2.81 -8.41
C GLU A 401 -6.62 -4.13 -7.62
N GLU A 402 -5.88 -5.12 -8.12
CA GLU A 402 -5.73 -6.45 -7.49
C GLU A 402 -5.02 -6.39 -6.12
N HIS A 403 -4.13 -5.41 -5.91
CA HIS A 403 -3.40 -5.21 -4.64
C HIS A 403 -4.31 -4.60 -3.58
N LEU A 404 -5.01 -3.52 -3.96
CA LEU A 404 -6.04 -2.87 -3.16
C LEU A 404 -7.13 -3.85 -2.69
N GLU A 405 -7.67 -4.66 -3.62
CA GLU A 405 -8.68 -5.65 -3.31
C GLU A 405 -8.18 -6.72 -2.33
N LYS A 406 -6.95 -7.23 -2.52
CA LYS A 406 -6.37 -8.23 -1.61
C LYS A 406 -6.23 -7.69 -0.18
N ILE A 407 -5.73 -6.47 -0.02
CA ILE A 407 -5.57 -5.85 1.31
C ILE A 407 -6.94 -5.60 1.96
N PHE A 408 -7.91 -5.05 1.22
CA PHE A 408 -9.23 -4.75 1.78
C PHE A 408 -10.04 -6.03 2.07
N ALA A 409 -9.90 -7.08 1.26
CA ALA A 409 -10.47 -8.40 1.52
C ALA A 409 -9.78 -9.14 2.68
N ALA A 410 -8.52 -8.81 2.99
CA ALA A 410 -7.82 -9.31 4.17
C ALA A 410 -8.29 -8.59 5.45
N LEU A 411 -8.39 -7.24 5.43
CA LEU A 411 -8.96 -6.45 6.53
C LEU A 411 -10.40 -6.88 6.87
N ARG A 412 -11.22 -7.13 5.85
CA ARG A 412 -12.59 -7.67 5.98
C ARG A 412 -12.62 -8.96 6.80
N THR A 413 -11.82 -9.96 6.42
CA THR A 413 -11.79 -11.27 7.09
C THR A 413 -11.00 -11.27 8.40
N ALA A 414 -10.06 -10.33 8.58
CA ALA A 414 -9.37 -10.11 9.84
C ALA A 414 -10.28 -9.51 10.92
N TYR A 415 -11.18 -8.59 10.56
CA TYR A 415 -11.90 -7.74 11.52
C TYR A 415 -13.41 -7.61 11.25
N VAL A 416 -13.82 -7.15 10.08
CA VAL A 416 -15.23 -6.80 9.77
C VAL A 416 -16.17 -8.00 9.91
N GLU A 417 -15.78 -9.16 9.37
CA GLU A 417 -16.54 -10.41 9.45
C GLU A 417 -16.57 -11.02 10.87
N LYS A 418 -15.76 -10.48 11.80
CA LYS A 418 -15.77 -10.81 13.23
C LYS A 418 -16.52 -9.77 14.07
N GLY A 419 -17.20 -8.81 13.44
CA GLY A 419 -17.97 -7.76 14.10
C GLY A 419 -17.16 -6.53 14.53
N ILE A 420 -15.85 -6.49 14.27
CA ILE A 420 -14.97 -5.37 14.61
C ILE A 420 -14.98 -4.35 13.45
N PRO A 421 -15.43 -3.09 13.65
CA PRO A 421 -15.40 -2.07 12.61
C PRO A 421 -13.96 -1.73 12.17
N VAL A 422 -13.79 -1.43 10.89
CA VAL A 422 -12.54 -0.90 10.33
C VAL A 422 -12.83 0.41 9.61
N TYR A 423 -11.96 1.40 9.80
CA TYR A 423 -11.93 2.60 8.98
C TYR A 423 -10.53 2.84 8.44
N ILE A 424 -10.46 3.26 7.18
CA ILE A 424 -9.24 3.75 6.56
C ILE A 424 -9.07 5.20 7.03
N GLY A 425 -8.28 5.42 8.09
CA GLY A 425 -8.12 6.72 8.78
C GLY A 425 -7.52 7.81 7.91
N GLU A 426 -6.70 7.40 6.93
CA GLU A 426 -6.21 8.24 5.85
C GLU A 426 -6.12 7.45 4.55
N MET A 427 -6.66 8.04 3.48
CA MET A 427 -6.38 7.66 2.11
C MET A 427 -6.39 8.90 1.23
N GLY A 428 -5.75 8.87 0.06
CA GLY A 428 -5.76 10.04 -0.80
C GLY A 428 -4.97 9.85 -2.09
N CYS A 429 -5.09 10.84 -2.96
CA CYS A 429 -4.24 10.97 -4.14
C CYS A 429 -4.15 12.44 -4.52
N VAL A 430 -2.93 12.93 -4.76
CA VAL A 430 -2.62 14.35 -4.98
C VAL A 430 -3.07 14.86 -6.35
N HIS A 431 -3.38 16.15 -6.44
CA HIS A 431 -3.91 16.79 -7.65
C HIS A 431 -2.91 16.80 -8.82
N ARG A 432 -3.42 16.67 -10.05
CA ARG A 432 -2.64 16.57 -11.29
C ARG A 432 -3.00 17.68 -12.28
N ASN A 433 -1.97 18.41 -12.74
CA ASN A 433 -2.07 19.51 -13.71
C ASN A 433 -2.56 19.14 -15.13
N ASN A 434 -2.96 17.89 -15.41
CA ASN A 434 -3.40 17.48 -16.74
C ASN A 434 -4.59 16.51 -16.69
N ASN A 435 -5.52 16.66 -17.64
CA ASN A 435 -6.80 15.95 -17.67
C ASN A 435 -6.67 14.42 -17.65
N ARG A 436 -5.61 13.84 -18.25
CA ARG A 436 -5.39 12.40 -18.28
C ARG A 436 -4.98 11.87 -16.90
N SER A 437 -3.97 12.48 -16.28
CA SER A 437 -3.54 12.09 -14.93
C SER A 437 -4.60 12.39 -13.87
N GLU A 438 -5.38 13.46 -14.03
CA GLU A 438 -6.49 13.78 -13.13
C GLU A 438 -7.68 12.80 -13.31
N ALA A 439 -7.88 12.24 -14.51
CA ALA A 439 -8.80 11.12 -14.70
C ALA A 439 -8.33 9.86 -13.95
N PHE A 440 -7.02 9.53 -13.99
CA PHE A 440 -6.47 8.43 -13.19
C PHE A 440 -6.54 8.70 -11.67
N ARG A 441 -6.34 9.95 -11.20
CA ARG A 441 -6.56 10.35 -9.80
C ARG A 441 -8.02 10.09 -9.39
N LYS A 442 -8.98 10.53 -10.20
CA LYS A 442 -10.42 10.32 -9.95
C LYS A 442 -10.80 8.84 -9.95
N TYR A 443 -10.30 8.06 -10.92
CA TYR A 443 -10.49 6.61 -10.99
C TYR A 443 -9.96 5.89 -9.73
N TYR A 444 -8.73 6.18 -9.30
CA TYR A 444 -8.14 5.63 -8.07
C TYR A 444 -9.02 5.90 -6.84
N LEU A 445 -9.44 7.16 -6.65
CA LEU A 445 -10.23 7.56 -5.49
C LEU A 445 -11.65 6.96 -5.51
N GLU A 446 -12.27 6.86 -6.68
CA GLU A 446 -13.56 6.18 -6.89
C GLU A 446 -13.45 4.68 -6.57
N TYR A 447 -12.37 4.02 -7.02
CA TYR A 447 -12.12 2.59 -6.80
C TYR A 447 -11.81 2.28 -5.33
N VAL A 448 -10.95 3.05 -4.65
CA VAL A 448 -10.65 2.86 -3.21
C VAL A 448 -11.92 3.06 -2.37
N CYS A 449 -12.72 4.09 -2.66
CA CYS A 449 -13.99 4.32 -1.97
C CYS A 449 -14.97 3.15 -2.17
N LYS A 450 -15.11 2.63 -3.41
CA LYS A 450 -15.97 1.48 -3.69
C LYS A 450 -15.44 0.19 -3.06
N ALA A 451 -14.12 -0.02 -3.04
CA ALA A 451 -13.50 -1.22 -2.49
C ALA A 451 -13.70 -1.28 -0.97
N ALA A 452 -13.53 -0.16 -0.26
CA ALA A 452 -13.79 -0.07 1.17
C ALA A 452 -15.28 -0.31 1.48
N ARG A 453 -16.18 0.35 0.75
CA ARG A 453 -17.63 0.17 0.89
C ARG A 453 -18.05 -1.29 0.69
N THR A 454 -17.49 -1.96 -0.31
CA THR A 454 -17.77 -3.37 -0.67
C THR A 454 -17.23 -4.35 0.38
N ASN A 455 -16.19 -3.95 1.12
CA ASN A 455 -15.63 -4.72 2.23
C ASN A 455 -16.18 -4.31 3.61
N GLY A 456 -17.16 -3.40 3.66
CA GLY A 456 -17.82 -2.99 4.91
C GLY A 456 -17.02 -2.03 5.79
N MET A 457 -16.15 -1.22 5.19
CA MET A 457 -15.23 -0.29 5.88
C MET A 457 -15.57 1.17 5.58
N ALA A 458 -15.20 2.09 6.48
CA ALA A 458 -15.25 3.54 6.24
C ALA A 458 -13.93 4.05 5.64
N VAL A 459 -13.93 5.24 5.03
CA VAL A 459 -12.72 5.87 4.45
C VAL A 459 -12.66 7.34 4.78
N PHE A 460 -11.47 7.88 5.06
CA PHE A 460 -11.25 9.29 5.34
C PHE A 460 -10.21 9.86 4.38
N TYR A 461 -10.63 10.79 3.51
CA TYR A 461 -9.72 11.43 2.56
C TYR A 461 -8.72 12.34 3.29
N TRP A 462 -7.44 12.29 2.95
CA TRP A 462 -6.42 13.20 3.47
C TRP A 462 -6.41 14.52 2.70
N ASP A 463 -7.08 15.54 3.23
CA ASP A 463 -7.00 16.91 2.72
C ASP A 463 -6.05 17.72 3.59
N ASN A 464 -4.98 18.25 2.99
CA ASN A 464 -4.00 19.09 3.66
C ASN A 464 -4.18 20.58 3.30
N GLY A 465 -5.27 20.94 2.62
CA GLY A 465 -5.58 22.30 2.18
C GLY A 465 -4.67 22.85 1.07
N ASN A 466 -3.62 22.12 0.67
CA ASN A 466 -2.67 22.56 -0.33
C ASN A 466 -3.28 22.49 -1.74
N ALA A 467 -3.74 23.64 -2.23
CA ALA A 467 -4.31 23.84 -3.57
C ALA A 467 -3.29 23.78 -4.73
N GLY A 468 -2.06 23.32 -4.49
CA GLY A 468 -1.08 23.03 -5.54
C GLY A 468 -1.42 21.79 -6.37
N ALA A 469 -0.42 21.27 -7.08
CA ALA A 469 -0.49 20.00 -7.79
C ALA A 469 0.86 19.30 -7.80
N GLY A 470 0.86 17.96 -7.78
CA GLY A 470 2.06 17.16 -7.56
C GLY A 470 2.24 16.77 -6.09
N ARG A 471 3.49 16.52 -5.67
CA ARG A 471 3.81 15.94 -4.35
C ARG A 471 3.18 16.73 -3.18
N GLU A 472 2.57 16.01 -2.24
CA GLU A 472 1.86 16.56 -1.06
C GLU A 472 0.85 17.69 -1.38
N CYS A 473 0.17 17.63 -2.54
CA CYS A 473 -0.90 18.57 -2.91
C CYS A 473 -2.26 17.85 -2.95
N SER A 474 -2.86 17.58 -1.78
CA SER A 474 -4.15 16.85 -1.70
C SER A 474 -5.37 17.76 -1.55
N GLY A 475 -5.19 19.08 -1.51
CA GLY A 475 -6.25 20.10 -1.38
C GLY A 475 -7.54 19.82 -2.16
N LEU A 476 -8.67 19.68 -1.46
CA LEU A 476 -10.02 19.68 -2.05
C LEU A 476 -10.84 20.89 -1.59
N MET A 477 -10.65 21.35 -0.35
CA MET A 477 -11.35 22.50 0.25
C MET A 477 -10.37 23.42 0.97
N ASN A 478 -10.60 24.74 0.94
CA ASN A 478 -9.81 25.69 1.72
C ASN A 478 -10.21 25.61 3.21
N HIS A 479 -9.26 25.37 4.10
CA HIS A 479 -9.57 25.07 5.51
C HIS A 479 -10.13 26.26 6.31
N ALA A 480 -9.94 27.52 5.86
CA ALA A 480 -10.51 28.68 6.54
C ALA A 480 -11.95 29.02 6.07
N THR A 481 -12.25 28.86 4.79
CA THR A 481 -13.52 29.29 4.17
C THR A 481 -14.46 28.16 3.78
N GLY A 482 -13.97 26.92 3.72
CA GLY A 482 -14.68 25.75 3.17
C GLY A 482 -15.02 25.85 1.68
N THR A 483 -14.44 26.77 0.91
CA THR A 483 -14.65 26.80 -0.55
C THR A 483 -13.81 25.71 -1.21
N TYR A 484 -14.36 25.02 -2.22
CA TYR A 484 -13.57 24.07 -3.03
C TYR A 484 -12.34 24.75 -3.65
N VAL A 485 -11.23 24.02 -3.74
CA VAL A 485 -10.05 24.43 -4.50
C VAL A 485 -9.91 23.57 -5.76
N ASN A 486 -9.41 24.16 -6.84
CA ASN A 486 -9.26 23.51 -8.15
C ASN A 486 -10.54 22.77 -8.59
N ASN A 487 -10.42 21.51 -9.02
CA ASN A 487 -11.54 20.62 -9.32
C ASN A 487 -11.99 19.78 -8.11
N GLY A 488 -11.76 20.25 -6.88
CA GLY A 488 -12.03 19.50 -5.64
C GLY A 488 -13.46 18.95 -5.55
N LYS A 489 -14.45 19.67 -6.07
CA LYS A 489 -15.84 19.16 -6.15
C LYS A 489 -15.95 17.90 -7.01
N ASP A 490 -15.36 17.85 -8.20
CA ASP A 490 -15.38 16.65 -9.07
C ASP A 490 -14.82 15.42 -8.35
N VAL A 491 -13.78 15.64 -7.54
CA VAL A 491 -13.08 14.58 -6.80
C VAL A 491 -13.95 14.08 -5.64
N ILE A 492 -14.62 14.99 -4.93
CA ILE A 492 -15.60 14.65 -3.89
C ILE A 492 -16.81 13.93 -4.52
N ASP A 493 -17.28 14.34 -5.69
CA ASP A 493 -18.41 13.73 -6.39
C ASP A 493 -18.11 12.25 -6.75
N VAL A 494 -16.91 11.94 -7.27
CA VAL A 494 -16.55 10.54 -7.59
C VAL A 494 -16.31 9.68 -6.34
N MET A 495 -15.74 10.24 -5.26
CA MET A 495 -15.63 9.51 -3.98
C MET A 495 -17.00 9.24 -3.37
N THR A 496 -17.90 10.24 -3.40
CA THR A 496 -19.28 10.15 -2.92
C THR A 496 -20.06 9.09 -3.70
N LYS A 497 -19.91 9.05 -5.03
CA LYS A 497 -20.47 8.02 -5.89
C LYS A 497 -19.90 6.63 -5.56
N GLY A 498 -18.57 6.52 -5.46
CA GLY A 498 -17.86 5.29 -5.10
C GLY A 498 -18.34 4.68 -3.78
N TYR A 499 -18.49 5.53 -2.75
CA TYR A 499 -18.86 5.08 -1.41
C TYR A 499 -20.37 4.90 -1.18
N PHE A 500 -21.22 5.83 -1.62
CA PHE A 500 -22.64 5.85 -1.26
C PHE A 500 -23.59 5.28 -2.32
N SER A 501 -23.11 4.96 -3.53
CA SER A 501 -23.98 4.36 -4.55
C SER A 501 -24.43 2.94 -4.15
N ASN A 502 -25.75 2.80 -4.03
CA ASN A 502 -26.44 1.53 -3.78
C ASN A 502 -27.00 0.92 -5.09
N ASP A 503 -26.56 1.39 -6.25
CA ASP A 503 -26.89 0.77 -7.55
C ASP A 503 -26.21 -0.61 -7.64
N PRO A 504 -26.97 -1.72 -7.81
CA PRO A 504 -26.39 -3.06 -7.88
C PRO A 504 -25.57 -3.33 -9.15
N SER A 505 -25.73 -2.53 -10.21
CA SER A 505 -24.89 -2.61 -11.41
C SER A 505 -23.53 -1.91 -11.23
N TYR A 506 -23.41 -1.02 -10.24
CA TYR A 506 -22.21 -0.25 -9.96
C TYR A 506 -21.26 -1.03 -9.04
N THR A 507 -20.55 -2.00 -9.61
CA THR A 507 -19.58 -2.91 -8.95
C THR A 507 -18.13 -2.45 -9.16
N LEU A 508 -17.17 -3.10 -8.48
CA LEU A 508 -15.73 -2.93 -8.74
C LEU A 508 -15.36 -3.31 -10.18
N GLU A 509 -15.91 -4.42 -10.69
CA GLU A 509 -15.81 -4.82 -12.10
C GLU A 509 -16.36 -3.73 -13.04
N SER A 510 -17.47 -3.06 -12.68
CA SER A 510 -18.02 -1.96 -13.49
C SER A 510 -17.10 -0.74 -13.54
N LEU A 511 -16.35 -0.47 -12.45
CA LEU A 511 -15.34 0.60 -12.42
C LEU A 511 -14.11 0.19 -13.24
N TYR A 512 -13.63 -1.04 -13.06
CA TYR A 512 -12.50 -1.60 -13.81
C TYR A 512 -12.75 -1.51 -15.31
N ASN A 513 -13.89 -2.01 -15.79
CA ASN A 513 -14.27 -1.96 -17.20
C ASN A 513 -14.51 -0.53 -17.77
N ASN A 514 -14.50 0.50 -16.93
CA ASN A 514 -14.61 1.92 -17.31
C ASN A 514 -13.38 2.76 -16.92
N ALA A 515 -12.23 2.12 -16.65
CA ALA A 515 -10.99 2.81 -16.33
C ALA A 515 -10.52 3.75 -17.47
N PRO A 516 -9.83 4.87 -17.17
CA PRO A 516 -9.38 5.83 -18.19
C PRO A 516 -8.43 5.19 -19.20
N GLN A 517 -8.66 5.41 -20.51
CA GLN A 517 -7.82 4.91 -21.61
C GLN A 517 -6.79 5.94 -22.05
#